data_AF-L9Z4C4-F1
#
_entry.id   AF-L9Z4C4-F1
#
_cell.length_a   1.000
_cell.length_b   1.000
_cell.length_c   1.000
_cell.angle_alpha   90.00
_cell.angle_beta   90.00
_cell.angle_gamma   90.00
#
_symmetry.space_group_name_H-M   'P 1'
#
loop_
_entity.id
_entity.type
_entity.pdbx_description
1 polymer ?
#
loop_
_entity_poly.entity_id
_entity_poly.type
_entity_poly.pdbx_seq_one_letter_code
_entity_poly.pdbx_strand_id
1 'polypeptide(L)'
;MNAFTKLAVVFLFVGAVLLAGPVFGFSSLAANRGADVSVGGSDALIGVDATHLTLDGPRDEATVSIENNAGRRLSLEAEDTTGPDVQVDGQLSGTLAAGESLQVTVSCNGGGTSGTDSGIVTVTEAISDDGSITVRDATLPVTVDYECTGGKPGTPPGQPSDDDVVIEPGGKSNDEIDSDGTVWIGDGGKANDEVKAGGDVSIGTGGKTNDEVEAGGNIVTADDYTANGELSAGGDVSIGDGGKTNNEVTAGGSITTGDDYTANGELTATEDITVGSGSKIQNGISAGGDISIGSGSKVNGELDAGGDVYVGDSVTFNNEVTAGGTIYVGCDVRFNGDLSAGSVVDEC
;
A
#
# COMPACT_ATOMS: atom_id res chain seq x y z
N MET A 1 -32.04 -79.23 46.13
CA MET A 1 -31.84 -78.64 44.78
C MET A 1 -30.76 -79.43 44.06
N ASN A 2 -31.14 -80.14 42.98
CA ASN A 2 -30.21 -80.95 42.19
C ASN A 2 -29.21 -80.04 41.48
N ALA A 3 -28.03 -80.56 41.13
CA ALA A 3 -26.94 -79.79 40.51
C ALA A 3 -27.40 -78.98 39.28
N PHE A 4 -28.36 -79.53 38.52
CA PHE A 4 -28.98 -78.87 37.38
C PHE A 4 -29.74 -77.59 37.75
N THR A 5 -30.43 -77.57 38.89
CA THR A 5 -31.18 -76.41 39.36
C THR A 5 -30.24 -75.30 39.82
N LYS A 6 -29.08 -75.65 40.41
CA LYS A 6 -28.05 -74.67 40.78
C LYS A 6 -27.41 -74.04 39.54
N LEU A 7 -27.14 -74.84 38.50
CA LEU A 7 -26.61 -74.34 37.23
C LEU A 7 -27.60 -73.39 36.53
N ALA A 8 -28.89 -73.75 36.49
CA ALA A 8 -29.94 -72.93 35.89
C ALA A 8 -30.08 -71.57 36.59
N VAL A 9 -30.02 -71.53 37.93
CA VAL A 9 -30.08 -70.27 38.69
C VAL A 9 -28.84 -69.42 38.43
N VAL A 10 -27.65 -70.02 38.32
CA VAL A 10 -26.42 -69.29 37.97
C VAL A 10 -26.52 -68.66 36.59
N PHE A 11 -27.01 -69.39 35.58
CA PHE A 11 -27.20 -68.82 34.24
C PHE A 11 -28.25 -67.70 34.20
N LEU A 12 -29.32 -67.80 35.00
CA LEU A 12 -30.32 -66.75 35.12
C LEU A 12 -29.74 -65.47 35.74
N PHE A 13 -28.92 -65.60 36.78
CA PHE A 13 -28.24 -64.46 37.39
C PHE A 13 -27.17 -63.85 36.48
N VAL A 14 -26.38 -64.69 35.78
CA VAL A 14 -25.37 -64.19 34.83
C VAL A 14 -26.02 -63.48 33.64
N GLY A 15 -27.14 -63.99 33.12
CA GLY A 15 -27.92 -63.32 32.07
C GLY A 15 -28.51 -61.99 32.53
N ALA A 16 -29.05 -61.92 33.75
CA ALA A 16 -29.58 -60.68 34.32
C ALA A 16 -28.48 -59.62 34.55
N VAL A 17 -27.29 -60.03 34.97
CA VAL A 17 -26.14 -59.13 35.16
C VAL A 17 -25.60 -58.61 33.82
N LEU A 18 -25.59 -59.44 32.77
CA LEU A 18 -25.19 -59.01 31.42
C LEU A 18 -26.18 -58.03 30.78
N LEU A 19 -27.47 -58.11 31.11
CA LEU A 19 -28.48 -57.15 30.65
C LEU A 19 -28.49 -55.83 31.45
N ALA A 20 -27.93 -55.83 32.66
CA ALA A 20 -27.81 -54.64 33.52
C ALA A 20 -26.49 -53.88 33.33
N GLY A 21 -25.57 -54.38 32.50
CA GLY A 21 -24.39 -53.63 32.08
C GLY A 21 -24.78 -52.41 31.24
N PRO A 22 -24.01 -51.31 31.26
CA PRO A 22 -24.29 -50.15 30.44
C PRO A 22 -24.35 -50.60 28.97
N VAL A 23 -25.53 -50.48 28.38
CA VAL A 23 -25.68 -50.62 26.93
C VAL A 23 -24.87 -49.46 26.37
N PHE A 24 -23.72 -49.75 25.76
CA PHE A 24 -23.02 -48.80 24.92
C PHE A 24 -23.93 -48.53 23.72
N GLY A 25 -24.93 -47.67 23.93
CA GLY A 25 -25.56 -46.97 22.84
C GLY A 25 -24.42 -46.27 22.14
N PHE A 26 -24.20 -46.63 20.89
CA PHE A 26 -23.47 -45.74 20.00
C PHE A 26 -24.27 -44.44 20.03
N SER A 27 -23.84 -43.49 20.87
CA SER A 27 -24.08 -42.09 20.61
C SER A 27 -23.71 -41.94 19.14
N SER A 28 -24.70 -41.58 18.32
CA SER A 28 -24.44 -41.25 16.93
C SER A 28 -23.16 -40.42 16.95
N LEU A 29 -22.09 -40.95 16.37
CA LEU A 29 -21.10 -40.09 15.76
C LEU A 29 -21.94 -39.33 14.73
N ALA A 30 -22.46 -38.18 15.15
CA ALA A 30 -22.60 -37.07 14.24
C ALA A 30 -21.18 -36.89 13.74
N ALA A 31 -20.85 -37.60 12.67
CA ALA A 31 -19.82 -37.18 11.77
C ALA A 31 -20.17 -35.72 11.56
N ASN A 32 -19.31 -34.84 12.06
CA ASN A 32 -19.25 -33.50 11.55
C ASN A 32 -18.91 -33.70 10.08
N ARG A 33 -19.94 -33.95 9.27
CA ARG A 33 -19.89 -33.71 7.84
C ARG A 33 -19.84 -32.19 7.82
N GLY A 34 -18.64 -31.65 8.06
CA GLY A 34 -18.27 -30.41 7.41
C GLY A 34 -18.47 -30.74 5.94
N ALA A 35 -19.66 -30.42 5.43
CA ALA A 35 -19.78 -30.15 4.03
C ALA A 35 -18.70 -29.09 3.82
N ASP A 36 -17.69 -29.42 3.03
CA ASP A 36 -16.71 -28.46 2.59
C ASP A 36 -17.54 -27.39 1.87
N VAL A 37 -17.83 -26.31 2.58
CA VAL A 37 -18.66 -25.25 2.04
C VAL A 37 -17.73 -24.47 1.15
N SER A 38 -17.87 -24.74 -0.15
CA SER A 38 -17.13 -24.01 -1.17
C SER A 38 -17.53 -22.54 -1.08
N VAL A 39 -16.53 -21.70 -0.85
CA VAL A 39 -16.45 -20.35 -1.42
C VAL A 39 -15.85 -20.47 -2.82
N GLY A 40 -16.21 -19.58 -3.73
CA GLY A 40 -15.82 -19.74 -5.14
C GLY A 40 -16.46 -18.70 -6.07
N GLY A 41 -16.39 -18.95 -7.38
CA GLY A 41 -17.15 -18.18 -8.38
C GLY A 41 -18.67 -18.29 -8.19
N SER A 42 -19.45 -17.86 -9.18
CA SER A 42 -20.91 -17.70 -9.08
C SER A 42 -21.72 -18.91 -8.55
N ASP A 43 -21.18 -20.13 -8.61
CA ASP A 43 -21.89 -21.36 -8.21
C ASP A 43 -21.63 -21.80 -6.76
N ALA A 44 -20.77 -21.10 -6.02
CA ALA A 44 -20.45 -21.39 -4.63
C ALA A 44 -21.56 -20.94 -3.66
N LEU A 45 -21.63 -21.52 -2.45
CA LEU A 45 -22.65 -21.14 -1.45
C LEU A 45 -22.54 -19.67 -1.04
N ILE A 46 -21.32 -19.15 -1.03
CA ILE A 46 -21.01 -17.72 -1.06
C ILE A 46 -20.22 -17.51 -2.35
N GLY A 47 -20.85 -16.82 -3.31
CA GLY A 47 -20.28 -16.54 -4.62
C GLY A 47 -19.70 -15.14 -4.71
N VAL A 48 -18.81 -14.92 -5.67
CA VAL A 48 -18.39 -13.59 -6.11
C VAL A 48 -18.66 -13.43 -7.60
N ASP A 49 -19.13 -12.24 -8.00
CA ASP A 49 -19.43 -11.92 -9.41
C ASP A 49 -18.15 -11.64 -10.23
N ALA A 50 -17.07 -11.23 -9.56
CA ALA A 50 -15.77 -10.99 -10.17
C ALA A 50 -14.68 -11.74 -9.42
N THR A 51 -13.95 -12.62 -10.14
CA THR A 51 -12.79 -13.36 -9.61
C THR A 51 -11.47 -12.72 -10.01
N HIS A 52 -11.49 -11.75 -10.92
CA HIS A 52 -10.32 -11.03 -11.39
C HIS A 52 -10.68 -9.57 -11.64
N LEU A 53 -9.94 -8.66 -11.01
CA LEU A 53 -10.09 -7.22 -11.12
C LEU A 53 -8.78 -6.61 -11.62
N THR A 54 -8.89 -5.48 -12.30
CA THR A 54 -7.76 -4.67 -12.74
C THR A 54 -7.97 -3.25 -12.22
N LEU A 55 -6.99 -2.72 -11.48
CA LEU A 55 -6.92 -1.31 -11.08
C LEU A 55 -5.75 -0.70 -11.84
N ASP A 56 -6.01 0.07 -12.90
CA ASP A 56 -4.97 0.59 -13.79
C ASP A 56 -4.50 2.00 -13.37
N GLY A 57 -4.84 2.43 -12.14
CA GLY A 57 -4.47 3.72 -11.61
C GLY A 57 -4.72 3.91 -10.11
N PRO A 58 -4.12 4.95 -9.50
CA PRO A 58 -4.12 5.21 -8.05
C PRO A 58 -5.49 5.58 -7.45
N ARG A 59 -6.49 5.83 -8.31
CA ARG A 59 -7.87 6.15 -7.94
C ARG A 59 -8.88 5.27 -8.68
N ASP A 60 -8.41 4.16 -9.27
CA ASP A 60 -9.31 3.17 -9.85
C ASP A 60 -10.00 2.42 -8.73
N GLU A 61 -11.29 2.17 -8.93
CA GLU A 61 -12.14 1.43 -8.02
C GLU A 61 -12.82 0.30 -8.78
N ALA A 62 -12.81 -0.90 -8.20
CA ALA A 62 -13.52 -2.04 -8.73
C ALA A 62 -14.50 -2.57 -7.67
N THR A 63 -15.74 -2.83 -8.07
CA THR A 63 -16.75 -3.37 -7.15
C THR A 63 -16.79 -4.88 -7.21
N VAL A 64 -16.79 -5.53 -6.05
CA VAL A 64 -17.04 -6.96 -5.90
C VAL A 64 -18.39 -7.16 -5.24
N SER A 65 -19.25 -7.97 -5.86
CA SER A 65 -20.50 -8.42 -5.26
C SER A 65 -20.31 -9.81 -4.65
N ILE A 66 -20.49 -9.93 -3.34
CA ILE A 66 -20.50 -11.19 -2.59
C ILE A 66 -21.94 -11.66 -2.47
N GLU A 67 -22.30 -12.74 -3.17
CA GLU A 67 -23.68 -13.24 -3.28
C GLU A 67 -23.95 -14.44 -2.36
N ASN A 68 -25.12 -14.44 -1.72
CA ASN A 68 -25.62 -15.58 -0.96
C ASN A 68 -26.43 -16.56 -1.84
N ASN A 69 -25.78 -17.63 -2.27
CA ASN A 69 -26.39 -18.71 -3.06
C ASN A 69 -26.85 -19.90 -2.22
N ALA A 70 -26.83 -19.81 -0.89
CA ALA A 70 -27.19 -20.91 0.01
C ALA A 70 -28.70 -21.24 0.02
N GLY A 71 -29.51 -20.52 -0.77
CA GLY A 71 -30.95 -20.70 -0.90
C GLY A 71 -31.74 -20.33 0.36
N ARG A 72 -31.09 -19.69 1.33
CA ARG A 72 -31.67 -19.25 2.62
C ARG A 72 -30.92 -18.02 3.12
N ARG A 73 -31.38 -17.42 4.22
CA ARG A 73 -30.74 -16.25 4.81
C ARG A 73 -29.44 -16.62 5.52
N LEU A 74 -28.38 -15.84 5.29
CA LEU A 74 -27.08 -15.96 5.96
C LEU A 74 -26.75 -14.68 6.74
N SER A 75 -26.16 -14.83 7.93
CA SER A 75 -25.41 -13.77 8.59
C SER A 75 -23.94 -13.95 8.20
N LEU A 76 -23.37 -12.97 7.51
CA LEU A 76 -22.03 -12.98 6.94
C LEU A 76 -21.12 -12.00 7.70
N GLU A 77 -19.91 -12.44 8.01
CA GLU A 77 -18.80 -11.62 8.50
C GLU A 77 -17.56 -11.93 7.65
N ALA A 78 -16.96 -10.89 7.10
CA ALA A 78 -15.77 -10.94 6.29
C ALA A 78 -14.78 -9.86 6.74
N GLU A 79 -13.52 -10.03 6.35
CA GLU A 79 -12.44 -9.09 6.63
C GLU A 79 -11.62 -8.80 5.37
N ASP A 80 -11.05 -7.61 5.33
CA ASP A 80 -10.07 -7.21 4.33
C ASP A 80 -8.73 -7.89 4.64
N THR A 81 -8.18 -8.57 3.64
CA THR A 81 -6.90 -9.27 3.73
C THR A 81 -5.93 -8.85 2.63
N THR A 82 -6.11 -7.65 2.05
CA THR A 82 -5.19 -7.06 1.08
C THR A 82 -3.82 -6.76 1.69
N GLY A 83 -2.82 -6.58 0.82
CA GLY A 83 -1.54 -5.98 1.15
C GLY A 83 -1.65 -4.47 1.43
N PRO A 84 -0.51 -3.78 1.62
CA PRO A 84 -0.49 -2.36 1.99
C PRO A 84 -0.99 -1.41 0.87
N ASP A 85 -0.85 -1.81 -0.40
CA ASP A 85 -1.12 -0.96 -1.57
C ASP A 85 -2.60 -0.92 -2.01
N VAL A 86 -3.39 -1.92 -1.61
CA VAL A 86 -4.80 -2.09 -1.99
C VAL A 86 -5.65 -2.13 -0.72
N GLN A 87 -6.87 -1.60 -0.78
CA GLN A 87 -7.82 -1.65 0.33
C GLN A 87 -9.21 -2.06 -0.15
N VAL A 88 -10.00 -2.65 0.76
CA VAL A 88 -11.41 -2.98 0.54
C VAL A 88 -12.30 -2.09 1.41
N ASP A 89 -12.96 -1.13 0.76
CA ASP A 89 -13.92 -0.22 1.37
C ASP A 89 -15.35 -0.78 1.27
N GLY A 90 -16.12 -0.63 2.34
CA GLY A 90 -17.53 -0.97 2.37
C GLY A 90 -17.95 -1.74 3.61
N GLN A 91 -19.19 -2.20 3.61
CA GLN A 91 -19.73 -2.99 4.70
C GLN A 91 -19.35 -4.46 4.47
N LEU A 92 -18.45 -5.01 5.29
CA LEU A 92 -17.99 -6.42 5.22
C LEU A 92 -18.75 -7.36 6.16
N SER A 93 -19.82 -6.89 6.82
CA SER A 93 -20.68 -7.72 7.67
C SER A 93 -22.15 -7.40 7.47
N GLY A 94 -23.03 -8.40 7.44
CA GLY A 94 -24.44 -8.17 7.19
C GLY A 94 -25.29 -9.42 7.18
N THR A 95 -26.61 -9.23 7.08
CA THR A 95 -27.56 -10.33 6.91
C THR A 95 -28.10 -10.30 5.48
N LEU A 96 -27.81 -11.35 4.71
CA LEU A 96 -28.18 -11.48 3.30
C LEU A 96 -29.32 -12.50 3.14
N ALA A 97 -30.42 -12.12 2.50
CA ALA A 97 -31.43 -13.06 2.02
C ALA A 97 -30.87 -13.96 0.90
N ALA A 98 -31.63 -14.99 0.53
CA ALA A 98 -31.23 -15.87 -0.58
C ALA A 98 -31.19 -15.08 -1.90
N GLY A 99 -30.06 -15.12 -2.62
CA GLY A 99 -29.82 -14.36 -3.85
C GLY A 99 -29.59 -12.87 -3.62
N GLU A 100 -29.35 -12.44 -2.38
CA GLU A 100 -28.93 -11.06 -2.08
C GLU A 100 -27.40 -10.98 -2.05
N SER A 101 -26.88 -9.83 -2.45
CA SER A 101 -25.44 -9.57 -2.53
C SER A 101 -25.02 -8.38 -1.69
N LEU A 102 -23.84 -8.50 -1.08
CA LEU A 102 -23.11 -7.43 -0.41
C LEU A 102 -22.11 -6.84 -1.40
N GLN A 103 -22.12 -5.52 -1.58
CA GLN A 103 -21.16 -4.84 -2.46
C GLN A 103 -20.04 -4.24 -1.63
N VAL A 104 -18.80 -4.52 -2.05
CA VAL A 104 -17.59 -3.89 -1.53
C VAL A 104 -16.82 -3.27 -2.68
N THR A 105 -16.12 -2.18 -2.41
CA THR A 105 -15.28 -1.47 -3.36
C THR A 105 -13.83 -1.77 -3.04
N VAL A 106 -13.06 -2.15 -4.05
CA VAL A 106 -11.62 -2.36 -3.96
C VAL A 106 -10.94 -1.16 -4.61
N SER A 107 -10.00 -0.53 -3.92
CA SER A 107 -9.33 0.69 -4.36
C SER A 107 -7.85 0.70 -3.95
N CYS A 108 -7.05 1.59 -4.55
CA CYS A 108 -5.67 1.82 -4.14
C CYS A 108 -5.60 2.66 -2.85
N ASN A 109 -4.76 2.26 -1.90
CA ASN A 109 -4.59 2.94 -0.60
C ASN A 109 -3.58 4.10 -0.66
N GLY A 110 -3.66 4.94 -1.70
CA GLY A 110 -2.89 6.18 -1.82
C GLY A 110 -1.36 6.02 -1.81
N GLY A 111 -0.75 5.92 -2.99
CA GLY A 111 0.71 5.89 -3.14
C GLY A 111 1.26 4.47 -2.98
N GLY A 112 1.22 3.70 -4.07
CA GLY A 112 1.66 2.31 -4.07
C GLY A 112 2.36 1.91 -5.36
N THR A 113 2.95 0.72 -5.31
CA THR A 113 3.63 0.05 -6.45
C THR A 113 2.62 -0.62 -7.39
N SER A 114 3.09 -1.31 -8.43
CA SER A 114 2.26 -2.22 -9.22
C SER A 114 2.47 -3.68 -8.80
N GLY A 115 1.42 -4.48 -8.83
CA GLY A 115 1.44 -5.84 -8.33
C GLY A 115 0.16 -6.63 -8.57
N THR A 116 0.11 -7.82 -7.96
CA THR A 116 -1.07 -8.70 -7.97
C THR A 116 -1.33 -9.23 -6.58
N ASP A 117 -2.49 -8.90 -6.01
CA ASP A 117 -2.97 -9.46 -4.75
C ASP A 117 -4.01 -10.55 -5.04
N SER A 118 -4.05 -11.60 -4.23
CA SER A 118 -5.00 -12.70 -4.38
C SER A 118 -5.59 -13.07 -3.04
N GLY A 119 -6.89 -13.33 -3.02
CA GLY A 119 -7.59 -13.63 -1.78
C GLY A 119 -7.78 -12.39 -0.92
N ILE A 120 -8.16 -11.27 -1.54
CA ILE A 120 -8.28 -9.96 -0.88
C ILE A 120 -9.42 -9.84 0.13
N VAL A 121 -10.36 -10.80 0.14
CA VAL A 121 -11.46 -10.85 1.13
C VAL A 121 -11.56 -12.25 1.70
N THR A 122 -11.53 -12.33 3.04
CA THR A 122 -11.69 -13.59 3.77
C THR A 122 -13.00 -13.61 4.54
N VAL A 123 -13.84 -14.62 4.30
CA VAL A 123 -15.05 -14.86 5.09
C VAL A 123 -14.65 -15.55 6.38
N THR A 124 -14.70 -14.82 7.49
CA THR A 124 -14.38 -15.34 8.82
C THR A 124 -15.50 -16.25 9.32
N GLU A 125 -16.75 -15.85 9.12
CA GLU A 125 -17.92 -16.64 9.50
C GLU A 125 -19.15 -16.32 8.63
N ALA A 126 -19.85 -17.37 8.18
CA ALA A 126 -21.20 -17.23 7.63
C ALA A 126 -22.13 -18.32 8.17
N ILE A 127 -23.24 -17.94 8.79
CA ILE A 127 -24.17 -18.90 9.43
C ILE A 127 -25.60 -18.67 8.93
N SER A 128 -26.29 -19.76 8.58
CA SER A 128 -27.72 -19.70 8.25
C SER A 128 -28.61 -19.49 9.48
N ASP A 129 -29.77 -18.87 9.28
CA ASP A 129 -30.72 -18.61 10.37
C ASP A 129 -31.19 -19.87 11.13
N ASP A 130 -31.19 -21.03 10.47
CA ASP A 130 -31.47 -22.35 11.05
C ASP A 130 -30.24 -23.12 11.56
N GLY A 131 -29.03 -22.55 11.44
CA GLY A 131 -27.75 -23.13 11.85
C GLY A 131 -27.31 -24.37 11.06
N SER A 132 -27.97 -24.68 9.94
CA SER A 132 -27.66 -25.87 9.12
C SER A 132 -26.47 -25.67 8.17
N ILE A 133 -26.10 -24.42 7.87
CA ILE A 133 -24.94 -24.06 7.04
C ILE A 133 -24.03 -23.18 7.89
N THR A 134 -22.74 -23.52 7.89
CA THR A 134 -21.69 -22.74 8.53
C THR A 134 -20.45 -22.75 7.64
N VAL A 135 -19.97 -21.55 7.30
CA VAL A 135 -18.73 -21.31 6.55
C VAL A 135 -17.78 -20.60 7.50
N ARG A 136 -16.51 -21.00 7.53
CA ARG A 136 -15.48 -20.40 8.38
C ARG A 136 -14.16 -20.37 7.64
N ASP A 137 -13.38 -19.32 7.91
CA ASP A 137 -11.99 -19.17 7.45
C ASP A 137 -11.83 -19.42 5.93
N ALA A 138 -12.74 -18.84 5.15
CA ALA A 138 -12.87 -19.13 3.73
C ALA A 138 -12.51 -17.91 2.86
N THR A 139 -11.35 -17.96 2.22
CA THR A 139 -10.86 -16.89 1.34
C THR A 139 -11.54 -16.92 -0.02
N LEU A 140 -12.11 -15.79 -0.44
CA LEU A 140 -12.76 -15.65 -1.74
C LEU A 140 -11.69 -15.61 -2.86
N PRO A 141 -11.90 -16.28 -4.01
CA PRO A 141 -10.90 -16.33 -5.08
C PRO A 141 -10.94 -15.05 -5.94
N VAL A 142 -10.79 -13.90 -5.30
CA VAL A 142 -10.68 -12.60 -5.97
C VAL A 142 -9.20 -12.27 -6.08
N THR A 143 -8.73 -12.15 -7.32
CA THR A 143 -7.40 -11.65 -7.65
C THR A 143 -7.51 -10.24 -8.19
N VAL A 144 -6.62 -9.35 -7.78
CA VAL A 144 -6.56 -7.95 -8.23
C VAL A 144 -5.18 -7.69 -8.77
N ASP A 145 -5.09 -7.40 -10.06
CA ASP A 145 -3.91 -6.77 -10.65
C ASP A 145 -4.05 -5.26 -10.45
N TYR A 146 -3.04 -4.61 -9.87
CA TYR A 146 -3.09 -3.19 -9.56
C TYR A 146 -1.83 -2.46 -10.04
N GLU A 147 -2.03 -1.26 -10.58
CA GLU A 147 -1.03 -0.24 -10.84
C GLU A 147 -1.41 1.00 -10.02
N CYS A 148 -1.12 0.97 -8.72
CA CYS A 148 -1.43 2.07 -7.81
C CYS A 148 -0.45 3.25 -7.92
N THR A 149 0.47 3.19 -8.89
CA THR A 149 1.35 4.30 -9.24
C THR A 149 0.54 5.40 -9.93
N GLY A 150 0.62 6.60 -9.36
CA GLY A 150 0.05 7.86 -9.83
C GLY A 150 -0.22 7.95 -11.33
N GLY A 151 -1.42 8.37 -11.75
CA GLY A 151 -1.67 8.77 -13.14
C GLY A 151 -0.56 9.70 -13.63
N LYS A 152 -0.18 9.58 -14.91
CA LYS A 152 1.05 10.21 -15.44
C LYS A 152 1.18 11.66 -14.95
N PRO A 153 2.23 12.00 -14.17
CA PRO A 153 2.40 13.35 -13.65
C PRO A 153 2.25 14.40 -14.75
N GLY A 154 1.70 15.56 -14.40
CA GLY A 154 1.33 16.60 -15.35
C GLY A 154 -0.02 16.41 -16.03
N THR A 155 -0.78 15.35 -15.69
CA THR A 155 -2.12 15.12 -16.25
C THR A 155 -3.18 15.13 -15.15
N PRO A 156 -4.26 15.93 -15.27
CA PRO A 156 -5.35 15.89 -14.31
C PRO A 156 -6.09 14.53 -14.38
N PRO A 157 -6.37 13.90 -13.24
CA PRO A 157 -7.14 12.66 -13.17
C PRO A 157 -8.63 12.97 -13.35
N GLY A 158 -9.05 13.29 -14.57
CA GLY A 158 -10.41 13.66 -14.92
C GLY A 158 -10.58 15.15 -15.25
N GLN A 159 -11.82 15.65 -15.11
CA GLN A 159 -12.09 17.06 -15.39
C GLN A 159 -11.60 17.92 -14.21
N PRO A 160 -10.73 18.92 -14.44
CA PRO A 160 -10.32 19.88 -13.42
C PRO A 160 -11.53 20.60 -12.81
N SER A 161 -11.41 20.94 -11.53
CA SER A 161 -12.33 21.86 -10.86
C SER A 161 -12.12 23.31 -11.34
N ASP A 162 -13.05 24.20 -10.97
CA ASP A 162 -12.96 25.61 -11.37
C ASP A 162 -11.77 26.35 -10.72
N ASP A 163 -11.24 25.82 -9.61
CA ASP A 163 -10.13 26.39 -8.85
C ASP A 163 -8.78 25.82 -9.27
N ASP A 164 -8.75 24.91 -10.25
CA ASP A 164 -7.53 24.29 -10.74
C ASP A 164 -6.96 24.98 -11.99
N VAL A 165 -5.65 24.85 -12.19
CA VAL A 165 -4.96 25.32 -13.39
C VAL A 165 -4.33 24.17 -14.14
N VAL A 166 -4.58 24.09 -15.45
CA VAL A 166 -3.95 23.11 -16.34
C VAL A 166 -3.16 23.83 -17.43
N ILE A 167 -1.85 23.59 -17.45
CA ILE A 167 -1.00 23.83 -18.62
C ILE A 167 -0.94 22.53 -19.40
N GLU A 168 -1.54 22.52 -20.58
CA GLU A 168 -1.52 21.37 -21.49
C GLU A 168 -0.08 20.93 -21.84
N PRO A 169 0.13 19.68 -22.28
CA PRO A 169 1.44 19.20 -22.75
C PRO A 169 2.11 20.15 -23.76
N GLY A 170 3.37 20.50 -23.48
CA GLY A 170 4.18 21.46 -24.24
C GLY A 170 3.76 22.93 -24.08
N GLY A 171 2.71 23.19 -23.29
CA GLY A 171 2.20 24.51 -22.96
C GLY A 171 3.20 25.33 -22.16
N LYS A 172 3.01 26.65 -22.15
CA LYS A 172 3.90 27.57 -21.45
C LYS A 172 3.10 28.66 -20.78
N SER A 173 3.31 28.87 -19.48
CA SER A 173 2.95 30.10 -18.80
C SER A 173 4.16 31.03 -18.74
N ASN A 174 3.95 32.32 -19.01
CA ASN A 174 4.95 33.37 -18.82
C ASN A 174 4.59 34.32 -17.69
N ASP A 175 3.42 34.14 -17.09
CA ASP A 175 2.90 34.95 -16.00
C ASP A 175 2.77 34.04 -14.77
N GLU A 176 2.73 34.66 -13.59
CA GLU A 176 2.46 34.00 -12.31
C GLU A 176 1.19 33.12 -12.39
N ILE A 177 1.29 31.92 -11.84
CA ILE A 177 0.17 31.01 -11.65
C ILE A 177 -0.18 31.05 -10.17
N ASP A 178 -1.37 31.54 -9.84
CA ASP A 178 -1.90 31.58 -8.49
C ASP A 178 -3.27 30.89 -8.48
N SER A 179 -3.36 29.77 -7.76
CA SER A 179 -4.46 28.81 -7.82
C SER A 179 -4.82 28.36 -6.41
N ASP A 180 -6.08 28.46 -6.01
CA ASP A 180 -6.55 27.89 -4.73
C ASP A 180 -6.60 26.34 -4.79
N GLY A 181 -6.73 25.77 -5.99
CA GLY A 181 -6.74 24.34 -6.25
C GLY A 181 -5.38 23.76 -6.65
N THR A 182 -5.43 22.71 -7.46
CA THR A 182 -4.27 21.97 -7.97
C THR A 182 -3.75 22.58 -9.28
N VAL A 183 -2.45 22.56 -9.47
CA VAL A 183 -1.81 22.97 -10.73
C VAL A 183 -1.23 21.76 -11.45
N TRP A 184 -1.63 21.55 -12.70
CA TRP A 184 -1.02 20.56 -13.59
C TRP A 184 -0.21 21.25 -14.69
N ILE A 185 1.04 20.84 -14.82
CA ILE A 185 1.92 21.24 -15.92
C ILE A 185 2.20 19.98 -16.75
N GLY A 186 1.60 19.84 -17.91
CA GLY A 186 1.74 18.66 -18.76
C GLY A 186 3.17 18.42 -19.27
N ASP A 187 3.37 17.28 -19.93
CA ASP A 187 4.67 16.86 -20.49
C ASP A 187 5.35 17.97 -21.30
N GLY A 188 6.61 18.29 -20.99
CA GLY A 188 7.37 19.36 -21.63
C GLY A 188 6.83 20.77 -21.38
N GLY A 189 5.84 20.90 -20.50
CA GLY A 189 5.23 22.15 -20.09
C GLY A 189 6.20 23.04 -19.33
N LYS A 190 5.98 24.36 -19.39
CA LYS A 190 6.88 25.34 -18.77
C LYS A 190 6.13 26.39 -17.99
N ALA A 191 6.48 26.58 -16.73
CA ALA A 191 6.14 27.77 -15.97
C ALA A 191 7.39 28.66 -15.91
N ASN A 192 7.35 29.80 -16.60
CA ASN A 192 8.50 30.70 -16.65
C ASN A 192 8.53 31.73 -15.51
N ASP A 193 7.45 31.82 -14.76
CA ASP A 193 7.26 32.67 -13.59
C ASP A 193 6.80 31.78 -12.41
N GLU A 194 6.53 32.39 -11.27
CA GLU A 194 6.14 31.74 -10.03
C GLU A 194 4.87 30.88 -10.17
N VAL A 195 4.82 29.75 -9.44
CA VAL A 195 3.67 28.85 -9.35
C VAL A 195 3.27 28.67 -7.90
N LYS A 196 2.06 29.10 -7.55
CA LYS A 196 1.44 28.91 -6.24
C LYS A 196 0.16 28.08 -6.40
N ALA A 197 0.07 27.00 -5.62
CA ALA A 197 -1.11 26.15 -5.54
C ALA A 197 -1.53 26.00 -4.07
N GLY A 198 -2.80 26.24 -3.76
CA GLY A 198 -3.37 25.86 -2.46
C GLY A 198 -3.47 24.35 -2.29
N GLY A 199 -3.58 23.61 -3.40
CA GLY A 199 -3.52 22.14 -3.46
C GLY A 199 -2.16 21.61 -3.91
N ASP A 200 -2.19 20.57 -4.74
CA ASP A 200 -0.98 19.91 -5.25
C ASP A 200 -0.41 20.65 -6.48
N VAL A 201 0.86 20.41 -6.79
CA VAL A 201 1.47 20.74 -8.08
C VAL A 201 1.97 19.46 -8.73
N SER A 202 1.50 19.17 -9.94
CA SER A 202 1.91 17.99 -10.72
C SER A 202 2.55 18.40 -12.04
N ILE A 203 3.75 17.90 -12.32
CA ILE A 203 4.55 18.30 -13.49
C ILE A 203 4.93 17.06 -14.30
N GLY A 204 4.64 17.08 -15.60
CA GLY A 204 4.89 15.98 -16.52
C GLY A 204 6.32 15.89 -17.00
N THR A 205 6.58 14.86 -17.80
CA THR A 205 7.92 14.46 -18.22
C THR A 205 8.61 15.62 -18.96
N GLY A 206 9.84 15.95 -18.59
CA GLY A 206 10.60 17.04 -19.20
C GLY A 206 10.03 18.44 -18.92
N GLY A 207 9.16 18.57 -17.92
CA GLY A 207 8.63 19.85 -17.46
C GLY A 207 9.73 20.78 -16.94
N LYS A 208 9.46 22.09 -16.94
CA LYS A 208 10.42 23.09 -16.48
C LYS A 208 9.76 24.24 -15.73
N THR A 209 10.27 24.55 -14.54
CA THR A 209 9.90 25.74 -13.77
C THR A 209 11.12 26.64 -13.66
N ASN A 210 10.96 27.92 -13.96
CA ASN A 210 12.08 28.86 -13.94
C ASN A 210 12.17 29.66 -12.64
N ASP A 211 11.04 29.83 -11.94
CA ASP A 211 10.94 30.52 -10.67
C ASP A 211 10.38 29.56 -9.59
N GLU A 212 10.11 30.11 -8.41
CA GLU A 212 9.58 29.38 -7.25
C GLU A 212 8.30 28.59 -7.56
N VAL A 213 8.20 27.39 -6.97
CA VAL A 213 7.00 26.56 -6.96
C VAL A 213 6.62 26.27 -5.51
N GLU A 214 5.45 26.77 -5.11
CA GLU A 214 4.86 26.55 -3.79
C GLU A 214 3.56 25.75 -3.93
N ALA A 215 3.45 24.65 -3.17
CA ALA A 215 2.25 23.83 -3.07
C ALA A 215 1.81 23.74 -1.60
N GLY A 216 0.55 24.01 -1.31
CA GLY A 216 -0.04 23.73 0.00
C GLY A 216 -0.14 22.21 0.27
N GLY A 217 -0.27 21.41 -0.78
CA GLY A 217 -0.20 19.96 -0.76
C GLY A 217 1.17 19.43 -1.21
N ASN A 218 1.16 18.46 -2.12
CA ASN A 218 2.33 17.76 -2.61
C ASN A 218 2.87 18.37 -3.91
N ILE A 219 4.17 18.22 -4.16
CA ILE A 219 4.78 18.44 -5.48
C ILE A 219 5.18 17.09 -6.07
N VAL A 220 4.63 16.73 -7.23
CA VAL A 220 4.97 15.48 -7.93
C VAL A 220 5.45 15.79 -9.34
N THR A 221 6.67 15.40 -9.67
CA THR A 221 7.20 15.54 -11.03
C THR A 221 7.51 14.19 -11.65
N ALA A 222 7.22 14.03 -12.93
CA ALA A 222 7.74 12.93 -13.73
C ALA A 222 9.23 13.14 -14.07
N ASP A 223 9.75 12.23 -14.88
CA ASP A 223 11.14 12.17 -15.30
C ASP A 223 11.61 13.43 -16.03
N ASP A 224 12.92 13.66 -16.01
CA ASP A 224 13.63 14.75 -16.71
C ASP A 224 13.15 16.17 -16.32
N TYR A 225 12.47 16.32 -15.18
CA TYR A 225 12.05 17.62 -14.68
C TYR A 225 13.23 18.52 -14.35
N THR A 226 13.12 19.83 -14.64
CA THR A 226 14.12 20.83 -14.24
C THR A 226 13.49 22.01 -13.48
N ALA A 227 13.84 22.16 -12.21
CA ALA A 227 13.55 23.35 -11.41
C ALA A 227 14.74 24.32 -11.42
N ASN A 228 14.50 25.58 -11.77
CA ASN A 228 15.49 26.66 -11.67
C ASN A 228 15.20 27.63 -10.54
N GLY A 229 14.00 27.59 -9.95
CA GLY A 229 13.65 28.21 -8.69
C GLY A 229 13.68 27.20 -7.53
N GLU A 230 13.21 27.64 -6.38
CA GLU A 230 13.01 26.81 -5.18
C GLU A 230 11.72 25.97 -5.32
N LEU A 231 11.68 24.81 -4.65
CA LEU A 231 10.48 23.99 -4.53
C LEU A 231 10.09 23.90 -3.06
N SER A 232 8.85 24.23 -2.75
CA SER A 232 8.31 24.18 -1.38
C SER A 232 6.95 23.50 -1.37
N ALA A 233 6.83 22.40 -0.63
CA ALA A 233 5.57 21.68 -0.45
C ALA A 233 5.17 21.66 1.02
N GLY A 234 3.89 21.89 1.31
CA GLY A 234 3.31 21.64 2.63
C GLY A 234 3.23 20.14 2.96
N GLY A 235 3.13 19.29 1.94
CA GLY A 235 3.22 17.83 2.01
C GLY A 235 4.55 17.31 1.47
N ASP A 236 4.47 16.26 0.65
CA ASP A 236 5.62 15.55 0.10
C ASP A 236 6.13 16.18 -1.19
N VAL A 237 7.42 15.96 -1.47
CA VAL A 237 8.02 16.24 -2.79
C VAL A 237 8.51 14.93 -3.41
N SER A 238 7.96 14.58 -4.57
CA SER A 238 8.40 13.44 -5.38
C SER A 238 8.94 13.92 -6.73
N ILE A 239 10.20 13.60 -7.02
CA ILE A 239 10.88 14.00 -8.27
C ILE A 239 11.27 12.74 -9.04
N GLY A 240 10.77 12.57 -10.26
CA GLY A 240 11.09 11.44 -11.13
C GLY A 240 12.55 11.34 -11.58
N ASP A 241 12.84 10.30 -12.38
CA ASP A 241 14.19 9.94 -12.80
C ASP A 241 14.85 11.05 -13.63
N GLY A 242 16.16 11.22 -13.48
CA GLY A 242 16.93 12.24 -14.20
C GLY A 242 16.55 13.68 -13.83
N GLY A 243 15.73 13.87 -12.80
CA GLY A 243 15.29 15.17 -12.32
C GLY A 243 16.47 16.06 -11.91
N LYS A 244 16.26 17.37 -12.00
CA LYS A 244 17.27 18.36 -11.64
C LYS A 244 16.67 19.56 -10.92
N THR A 245 17.19 19.86 -9.74
CA THR A 245 16.85 21.07 -8.98
C THR A 245 18.09 21.93 -8.81
N ASN A 246 17.95 23.24 -9.07
CA ASN A 246 19.07 24.18 -8.99
C ASN A 246 19.14 24.91 -7.65
N ASN A 247 18.02 25.04 -6.94
CA ASN A 247 17.93 25.65 -5.62
C ASN A 247 17.30 24.66 -4.62
N GLU A 248 16.98 25.16 -3.44
CA GLU A 248 16.46 24.39 -2.31
C GLU A 248 15.15 23.66 -2.66
N VAL A 249 15.02 22.46 -2.09
CA VAL A 249 13.79 21.67 -2.09
C VAL A 249 13.39 21.44 -0.65
N THR A 250 12.23 21.95 -0.27
CA THR A 250 11.67 21.80 1.08
C THR A 250 10.35 21.04 1.03
N ALA A 251 10.19 20.06 1.91
CA ALA A 251 8.96 19.32 2.12
C ALA A 251 8.51 19.41 3.59
N GLY A 252 7.25 19.73 3.79
CA GLY A 252 6.57 19.57 5.08
C GLY A 252 6.40 18.10 5.46
N GLY A 253 6.37 17.19 4.49
CA GLY A 253 6.44 15.73 4.66
C GLY A 253 7.83 15.19 4.29
N SER A 254 7.84 14.21 3.39
CA SER A 254 9.03 13.50 2.91
C SER A 254 9.49 13.98 1.52
N ILE A 255 10.78 13.76 1.20
CA ILE A 255 11.32 13.96 -0.16
C ILE A 255 11.72 12.60 -0.75
N THR A 256 11.21 12.27 -1.93
CA THR A 256 11.63 11.09 -2.69
C THR A 256 12.12 11.50 -4.07
N THR A 257 13.31 11.01 -4.47
CA THR A 257 13.83 11.24 -5.82
C THR A 257 14.06 9.93 -6.57
N GLY A 258 13.82 9.95 -7.87
CA GLY A 258 14.21 8.90 -8.79
C GLY A 258 15.71 8.79 -8.97
N ASP A 259 16.11 7.87 -9.85
CA ASP A 259 17.49 7.60 -10.21
C ASP A 259 18.10 8.75 -11.02
N ASP A 260 19.43 8.84 -11.02
CA ASP A 260 20.21 9.86 -11.73
C ASP A 260 19.83 11.32 -11.38
N TYR A 261 19.20 11.56 -10.23
CA TYR A 261 18.79 12.88 -9.77
C TYR A 261 19.99 13.79 -9.49
N THR A 262 19.87 15.07 -9.83
CA THR A 262 20.88 16.10 -9.54
C THR A 262 20.29 17.24 -8.72
N ALA A 263 20.70 17.37 -7.46
CA ALA A 263 20.41 18.54 -6.63
C ALA A 263 21.64 19.46 -6.56
N ASN A 264 21.48 20.70 -7.00
CA ASN A 264 22.47 21.76 -6.74
C ASN A 264 22.13 22.59 -5.50
N GLY A 265 20.87 22.54 -5.03
CA GLY A 265 20.43 23.09 -3.75
C GLY A 265 20.47 22.06 -2.62
N GLU A 266 20.07 22.51 -1.44
CA GLU A 266 19.86 21.66 -0.26
C GLU A 266 18.51 20.95 -0.34
N LEU A 267 18.41 19.76 0.25
CA LEU A 267 17.16 19.01 0.42
C LEU A 267 16.79 19.02 1.90
N THR A 268 15.59 19.50 2.23
CA THR A 268 15.10 19.61 3.61
C THR A 268 13.72 18.99 3.73
N ALA A 269 13.57 17.99 4.60
CA ALA A 269 12.29 17.33 4.88
C ALA A 269 12.04 17.25 6.38
N THR A 270 10.78 17.40 6.81
CA THR A 270 10.47 17.19 8.24
C THR A 270 10.37 15.71 8.60
N GLU A 271 10.07 14.86 7.62
CA GLU A 271 10.04 13.41 7.75
C GLU A 271 11.28 12.81 7.06
N ASP A 272 11.11 11.89 6.11
CA ASP A 272 12.19 11.10 5.54
C ASP A 272 12.70 11.68 4.21
N ILE A 273 13.95 11.37 3.84
CA ILE A 273 14.48 11.65 2.51
C ILE A 273 15.00 10.37 1.86
N THR A 274 14.46 10.01 0.70
CA THR A 274 14.97 8.93 -0.15
C THR A 274 15.54 9.49 -1.44
N VAL A 275 16.82 9.24 -1.69
CA VAL A 275 17.53 9.64 -2.91
C VAL A 275 17.79 8.41 -3.77
N GLY A 276 17.31 8.42 -5.01
CA GLY A 276 17.54 7.33 -5.98
C GLY A 276 19.02 7.11 -6.33
N SER A 277 19.29 6.01 -7.04
CA SER A 277 20.63 5.56 -7.39
C SER A 277 21.32 6.50 -8.39
N GLY A 278 22.66 6.52 -8.40
CA GLY A 278 23.44 7.32 -9.36
C GLY A 278 23.35 8.84 -9.15
N SER A 279 22.67 9.28 -8.09
CA SER A 279 22.34 10.68 -7.84
C SER A 279 23.54 11.51 -7.41
N LYS A 280 23.46 12.82 -7.65
CA LYS A 280 24.49 13.81 -7.30
C LYS A 280 23.89 14.96 -6.52
N ILE A 281 24.23 15.02 -5.24
CA ILE A 281 23.78 16.07 -4.33
C ILE A 281 24.97 16.98 -4.05
N GLN A 282 24.88 18.25 -4.46
CA GLN A 282 25.99 19.21 -4.32
C GLN A 282 26.06 19.85 -2.94
N ASN A 283 24.92 20.22 -2.37
CA ASN A 283 24.82 20.77 -1.02
C ASN A 283 24.39 19.67 -0.04
N GLY A 284 23.73 20.06 1.06
CA GLY A 284 23.35 19.17 2.13
C GLY A 284 22.03 18.44 1.92
N ILE A 285 21.79 17.48 2.81
CA ILE A 285 20.54 16.77 2.99
C ILE A 285 20.21 16.83 4.48
N SER A 286 19.03 17.32 4.84
CA SER A 286 18.56 17.36 6.22
C SER A 286 17.16 16.76 6.31
N ALA A 287 17.00 15.72 7.13
CA ALA A 287 15.74 15.05 7.37
C ALA A 287 15.45 14.96 8.87
N GLY A 288 14.20 15.22 9.26
CA GLY A 288 13.77 14.96 10.64
C GLY A 288 13.67 13.48 10.98
N GLY A 289 13.47 12.63 9.97
CA GLY A 289 13.43 11.18 10.04
C GLY A 289 14.67 10.51 9.43
N ASP A 290 14.44 9.44 8.69
CA ASP A 290 15.46 8.59 8.09
C ASP A 290 15.95 9.16 6.74
N ILE A 291 17.20 8.87 6.39
CA ILE A 291 17.76 9.18 5.07
C ILE A 291 18.21 7.91 4.36
N SER A 292 17.69 7.66 3.17
CA SER A 292 18.13 6.57 2.29
C SER A 292 18.85 7.13 1.05
N ILE A 293 20.06 6.66 0.80
CA ILE A 293 20.89 7.05 -0.35
C ILE A 293 21.13 5.85 -1.26
N GLY A 294 20.58 5.90 -2.46
CA GLY A 294 20.69 4.87 -3.47
C GLY A 294 22.12 4.64 -3.95
N SER A 295 22.38 3.44 -4.48
CA SER A 295 23.71 2.97 -4.87
C SER A 295 24.37 3.87 -5.94
N GLY A 296 25.70 3.98 -5.88
CA GLY A 296 26.50 4.75 -6.83
C GLY A 296 26.37 6.28 -6.71
N SER A 297 25.61 6.76 -5.72
CA SER A 297 25.37 8.18 -5.51
C SER A 297 26.58 8.90 -4.93
N LYS A 298 26.59 10.22 -5.10
CA LYS A 298 27.60 11.11 -4.53
C LYS A 298 26.94 12.29 -3.81
N VAL A 299 27.21 12.40 -2.52
CA VAL A 299 26.78 13.53 -1.69
C VAL A 299 28.01 14.38 -1.37
N ASN A 300 27.95 15.64 -1.78
CA ASN A 300 29.04 16.58 -1.59
C ASN A 300 28.86 17.41 -0.32
N GLY A 301 27.66 17.84 0.04
CA GLY A 301 27.43 18.54 1.31
C GLY A 301 27.26 17.60 2.50
N GLU A 302 26.84 18.19 3.61
CA GLU A 302 26.59 17.48 4.87
C GLU A 302 25.30 16.66 4.78
N LEU A 303 25.24 15.53 5.47
CA LEU A 303 24.03 14.73 5.64
C LEU A 303 23.68 14.72 7.13
N ASP A 304 22.48 15.16 7.47
CA ASP A 304 21.93 15.13 8.84
C ASP A 304 20.56 14.43 8.84
N ALA A 305 20.51 13.24 9.44
CA ALA A 305 19.28 12.49 9.67
C ALA A 305 18.93 12.50 11.17
N GLY A 306 17.70 12.87 11.51
CA GLY A 306 17.16 12.68 12.85
C GLY A 306 17.00 11.21 13.23
N GLY A 307 16.83 10.32 12.25
CA GLY A 307 16.69 8.87 12.39
C GLY A 307 17.90 8.07 11.91
N ASP A 308 17.64 6.96 11.25
CA ASP A 308 18.61 6.05 10.66
C ASP A 308 19.09 6.55 9.28
N VAL A 309 20.28 6.11 8.86
CA VAL A 309 20.80 6.37 7.51
C VAL A 309 21.06 5.05 6.80
N TYR A 310 20.45 4.86 5.64
CA TYR A 310 20.62 3.69 4.80
C TYR A 310 21.44 4.07 3.57
N VAL A 311 22.57 3.41 3.36
CA VAL A 311 23.50 3.73 2.28
C VAL A 311 23.67 2.53 1.37
N GLY A 312 23.29 2.69 0.10
CA GLY A 312 23.51 1.69 -0.94
C GLY A 312 25.00 1.49 -1.29
N ASP A 313 25.26 0.59 -2.23
CA ASP A 313 26.62 0.25 -2.62
C ASP A 313 27.32 1.41 -3.35
N SER A 314 28.65 1.48 -3.24
CA SER A 314 29.51 2.41 -4.00
C SER A 314 29.19 3.89 -3.82
N VAL A 315 28.54 4.28 -2.72
CA VAL A 315 28.23 5.68 -2.42
C VAL A 315 29.47 6.44 -1.92
N THR A 316 29.58 7.72 -2.24
CA THR A 316 30.65 8.59 -1.72
C THR A 316 30.09 9.84 -1.05
N PHE A 317 30.40 10.03 0.22
CA PHE A 317 30.16 11.24 1.00
C PHE A 317 31.44 12.06 1.10
N ASN A 318 31.37 13.36 0.78
CA ASN A 318 32.55 14.25 0.80
C ASN A 318 32.63 15.17 2.02
N ASN A 319 31.56 15.24 2.81
CA ASN A 319 31.48 16.00 4.05
C ASN A 319 30.87 15.14 5.17
N GLU A 320 30.55 15.77 6.30
CA GLU A 320 30.05 15.12 7.50
C GLU A 320 28.73 14.36 7.25
N VAL A 321 28.61 13.20 7.88
CA VAL A 321 27.40 12.38 7.91
C VAL A 321 27.02 12.14 9.36
N THR A 322 25.84 12.62 9.74
CA THR A 322 25.28 12.49 11.07
C THR A 322 23.96 11.74 11.02
N ALA A 323 23.79 10.79 11.92
CA ALA A 323 22.54 10.07 12.15
C ALA A 323 22.19 10.10 13.64
N GLY A 324 20.94 10.43 13.96
CA GLY A 324 20.40 10.27 15.31
C GLY A 324 20.32 8.79 15.72
N GLY A 325 20.17 7.89 14.75
CA GLY A 325 20.08 6.44 14.91
C GLY A 325 21.34 5.68 14.44
N THR A 326 21.10 4.67 13.62
CA THR A 326 22.08 3.74 13.07
C THR A 326 22.38 4.06 11.61
N ILE A 327 23.64 3.95 11.21
CA ILE A 327 24.04 4.02 9.81
C ILE A 327 24.24 2.60 9.29
N TYR A 328 23.44 2.19 8.32
CA TYR A 328 23.54 0.94 7.58
C TYR A 328 24.29 1.18 6.27
N VAL A 329 25.42 0.51 6.08
CA VAL A 329 26.36 0.79 5.00
C VAL A 329 26.49 -0.44 4.10
N GLY A 330 26.20 -0.25 2.81
CA GLY A 330 26.45 -1.22 1.76
C GLY A 330 27.93 -1.33 1.38
N CYS A 331 28.22 -2.09 0.32
CA CYS A 331 29.58 -2.37 -0.12
C CYS A 331 30.25 -1.14 -0.76
N ASP A 332 31.57 -1.02 -0.64
CA ASP A 332 32.39 -0.02 -1.35
C ASP A 332 32.02 1.46 -1.09
N VAL A 333 31.40 1.76 0.06
CA VAL A 333 31.06 3.13 0.48
C VAL A 333 32.31 3.88 0.97
N ARG A 334 32.38 5.18 0.65
CA ARG A 334 33.47 6.07 1.10
C ARG A 334 32.93 7.28 1.85
N PHE A 335 33.34 7.43 3.10
CA PHE A 335 33.17 8.64 3.89
C PHE A 335 34.49 9.42 3.92
N ASN A 336 34.54 10.58 3.26
CA ASN A 336 35.73 11.45 3.26
C ASN A 336 35.67 12.53 4.36
N GLY A 337 34.49 12.76 4.94
CA GLY A 337 34.27 13.62 6.10
C GLY A 337 34.13 12.83 7.40
N ASP A 338 33.70 13.52 8.45
CA ASP A 338 33.42 12.91 9.75
C ASP A 338 32.12 12.09 9.71
N LEU A 339 32.06 11.05 10.54
CA LEU A 339 30.91 10.15 10.64
C LEU A 339 30.47 10.07 12.10
N SER A 340 29.23 10.44 12.38
CA SER A 340 28.64 10.45 13.73
C SER A 340 27.31 9.72 13.76
N ALA A 341 27.20 8.68 14.59
CA ALA A 341 25.99 7.89 14.74
C ALA A 341 25.93 7.17 16.09
N GLY A 342 24.75 6.71 16.48
CA GLY A 342 24.59 5.80 17.62
C GLY A 342 25.25 4.43 17.38
N SER A 343 25.15 3.93 16.14
CA SER A 343 25.79 2.70 15.68
C SER A 343 26.08 2.77 14.18
N VAL A 344 27.07 2.00 13.72
CA VAL A 344 27.34 1.80 12.29
C VAL A 344 27.37 0.30 12.02
N VAL A 345 26.55 -0.16 11.07
CA VAL A 345 26.45 -1.55 10.64
C VAL A 345 26.93 -1.63 9.19
N ASP A 346 27.98 -2.41 8.97
CA ASP A 346 28.48 -2.75 7.64
C ASP A 346 27.80 -4.06 7.20
N GLU A 347 27.10 -4.04 6.06
CA GLU A 347 26.41 -5.21 5.52
C GLU A 347 27.27 -6.05 4.57
N CYS A 348 28.56 -5.68 4.47
CA CYS A 348 29.62 -6.40 3.78
C CYS A 348 30.71 -6.91 4.77
#